data_AF-G3G5L1-F1
#
_entry.id   AF-G3G5L1-F1
#
_cell.length_a   1.000
_cell.length_b   1.000
_cell.length_c   1.000
_cell.angle_alpha   90.00
_cell.angle_beta   90.00
_cell.angle_gamma   90.00
#
_symmetry.space_group_name_H-M   'P 1'
#
loop_
_entity.id
_entity.type
_entity.pdbx_description
1 polymer ?
#
loop_
_entity_poly.entity_id
_entity_poly.type
_entity_poly.pdbx_seq_one_letter_code
_entity_poly.pdbx_strand_id
1 'polypeptide(L)'
;LMTIATSLAPGAKIDDQMQAKMQDTHRDKLAKMATGEESAFRDLFSWASPKFVCSVGSREFCDMQTQLFMEEVRQQLLFPQIRSYLKLYTTIGLDKISRFNDMDEEQFSAQLVSMKHKLTQMDWTMSGDSSLLEGKPALALDFNYFVEDNIVVIDEADAREQQGFEKYFMSQIAKCENVASQVKEVAM
;
A
#
# COMPACT_ATOMS: atom_id res chain seq x y z
N LEU A 1 -10.73 11.75 -3.63
CA LEU A 1 -10.48 10.39 -4.19
C LEU A 1 -9.09 9.88 -3.88
N MET A 2 -8.00 10.58 -4.26
CA MET A 2 -6.63 10.14 -3.93
C MET A 2 -6.45 9.86 -2.43
N THR A 3 -6.93 10.75 -1.57
CA THR A 3 -6.91 10.58 -0.10
C THR A 3 -7.58 9.30 0.39
N ILE A 4 -8.69 8.90 -0.24
CA ILE A 4 -9.37 7.63 0.07
C ILE A 4 -8.50 6.46 -0.40
N ALA A 5 -7.99 6.53 -1.64
CA ALA A 5 -7.17 5.48 -2.22
C ALA A 5 -5.89 5.23 -1.41
N THR A 6 -5.21 6.29 -0.93
CA THR A 6 -4.03 6.15 -0.06
C THR A 6 -4.37 5.54 1.29
N SER A 7 -5.54 5.85 1.84
CA SER A 7 -5.99 5.30 3.12
C SER A 7 -6.33 3.82 3.02
N LEU A 8 -6.88 3.38 1.88
CA LEU A 8 -7.30 1.98 1.65
C LEU A 8 -6.18 1.10 1.07
N ALA A 9 -5.25 1.69 0.32
CA ALA A 9 -4.09 1.02 -0.28
C ALA A 9 -2.79 1.55 0.36
N PRO A 10 -2.34 0.94 1.47
CA PRO A 10 -1.36 1.54 2.36
C PRO A 10 0.09 1.38 1.84
N GLY A 11 0.33 0.58 0.80
CA GLY A 11 1.60 0.41 0.10
C GLY A 11 1.80 1.31 -1.13
N ALA A 12 0.81 2.14 -1.50
CA ALA A 12 0.93 3.03 -2.66
C ALA A 12 1.92 4.17 -2.38
N LYS A 13 3.08 4.17 -3.06
CA LYS A 13 4.04 5.27 -3.02
C LYS A 13 3.45 6.47 -3.76
N ILE A 14 3.26 7.58 -3.04
CA ILE A 14 2.80 8.85 -3.58
C ILE A 14 3.94 9.85 -3.47
N ASP A 15 4.06 10.73 -4.46
CA ASP A 15 5.04 11.81 -4.48
C ASP A 15 4.89 12.73 -3.25
N ASP A 16 6.03 13.14 -2.68
CA ASP A 16 6.08 13.93 -1.44
C ASP A 16 5.32 15.26 -1.55
N GLN A 17 5.33 15.91 -2.72
CA GLN A 17 4.60 17.17 -2.91
C GLN A 17 3.09 16.94 -2.90
N MET A 18 2.64 15.83 -3.49
CA MET A 18 1.23 15.45 -3.50
C MET A 18 0.78 15.04 -2.09
N GLN A 19 1.63 14.34 -1.34
CA GLN A 19 1.35 13.95 0.03
C GLN A 19 1.25 15.17 0.96
N ALA A 20 2.16 16.13 0.84
CA ALA A 20 2.11 17.39 1.60
C ALA A 20 0.83 18.17 1.32
N LYS A 21 0.49 18.36 0.04
CA LYS A 21 -0.74 19.05 -0.37
C LYS A 21 -2.01 18.38 0.16
N MET A 22 -2.01 17.04 0.18
CA MET A 22 -3.12 16.25 0.69
C MET A 22 -3.27 16.39 2.21
N GLN A 23 -2.16 16.37 2.95
CA GLN A 23 -2.15 16.64 4.39
C GLN A 23 -2.67 18.05 4.68
N ASP A 24 -2.24 19.06 3.93
CA ASP A 24 -2.69 20.44 4.16
C ASP A 24 -4.19 20.62 3.88
N THR A 25 -4.71 20.01 2.82
CA THR A 25 -6.10 20.23 2.37
C THR A 25 -7.12 19.38 3.13
N HIS A 26 -6.74 18.17 3.55
CA HIS A 26 -7.67 17.17 4.10
C HIS A 26 -7.16 16.52 5.40
N ARG A 27 -6.36 17.25 6.20
CA ARG A 27 -5.78 16.76 7.46
C ARG A 27 -6.79 16.10 8.39
N ASP A 28 -7.89 16.80 8.68
CA ASP A 28 -8.89 16.33 9.64
C ASP A 28 -9.59 15.07 9.12
N LYS A 29 -9.88 15.01 7.82
CA LYS A 29 -10.50 13.84 7.20
C LYS A 29 -9.54 12.65 7.17
N LEU A 30 -8.25 12.88 6.93
CA LEU A 30 -7.20 11.86 7.03
C LEU A 30 -7.10 11.29 8.44
N ALA A 31 -7.11 12.14 9.47
CA ALA A 31 -7.08 11.69 10.86
C ALA A 31 -8.31 10.83 11.20
N LYS A 32 -9.50 11.26 10.76
CA LYS A 32 -10.75 10.51 10.94
C LYS A 32 -10.76 9.17 10.21
N MET A 33 -10.23 9.12 8.99
CA MET A 33 -10.09 7.87 8.23
C MET A 33 -9.07 6.92 8.89
N ALA A 34 -7.98 7.45 9.46
CA ALA A 34 -7.02 6.63 10.20
C ALA A 34 -7.62 6.00 11.47
N THR A 35 -8.58 6.67 12.12
CA THR A 35 -9.35 6.09 13.23
C THR A 35 -10.48 5.15 12.80
N GLY A 36 -10.72 5.01 11.49
CA GLY A 36 -11.81 4.18 10.95
C GLY A 36 -13.20 4.83 10.98
N GLU A 37 -13.28 6.16 11.05
CA GLU A 37 -14.58 6.87 11.02
C GLU A 37 -15.20 6.82 9.61
N GLU A 38 -16.24 5.99 9.45
CA GLU A 38 -16.95 5.79 8.19
C GLU A 38 -17.52 7.08 7.56
N SER A 39 -17.87 8.06 8.39
CA SER A 39 -18.43 9.35 7.95
C SER A 39 -17.47 10.09 7.00
N ALA A 40 -16.17 10.03 7.28
CA ALA A 40 -15.14 10.71 6.51
C ALA A 40 -15.00 10.14 5.10
N PHE A 41 -15.13 8.81 4.97
CA PHE A 41 -15.16 8.12 3.68
C PHE A 41 -16.40 8.51 2.88
N ARG A 42 -17.58 8.52 3.52
CA ARG A 42 -18.85 8.89 2.88
C ARG A 42 -18.82 10.33 2.36
N ASP A 43 -18.33 11.27 3.16
CA ASP A 43 -18.27 12.69 2.81
C ASP A 43 -17.28 12.96 1.68
N LEU A 44 -16.10 12.31 1.71
CA LEU A 44 -15.12 12.44 0.62
C LEU A 44 -15.60 11.77 -0.67
N PHE A 45 -16.30 10.64 -0.56
CA PHE A 45 -16.88 9.96 -1.71
C PHE A 45 -17.99 10.80 -2.32
N SER A 46 -18.94 11.30 -1.53
CA SER A 46 -20.01 12.17 -2.02
C SER A 46 -19.48 13.46 -2.65
N TRP A 47 -18.41 14.03 -2.10
CA TRP A 47 -17.80 15.25 -2.65
C TRP A 47 -17.04 15.01 -3.95
N ALA A 48 -16.34 13.88 -4.05
CA ALA A 48 -15.43 13.61 -5.16
C ALA A 48 -15.97 12.59 -6.19
N SER A 49 -17.17 12.03 -5.95
CA SER A 49 -17.82 11.09 -6.85
C SER A 49 -18.04 11.74 -8.22
N PRO A 50 -17.60 11.10 -9.32
CA PRO A 50 -17.81 11.64 -10.65
C PRO A 50 -19.30 11.83 -10.97
N LYS A 51 -19.61 12.85 -11.78
CA LYS A 51 -20.99 13.17 -12.20
C LYS A 51 -21.71 12.04 -12.95
N PHE A 52 -21.01 11.01 -13.41
CA PHE A 52 -21.61 9.83 -14.04
C PHE A 52 -21.99 8.72 -13.05
N VAL A 53 -21.38 8.69 -11.86
CA VAL A 53 -21.77 7.77 -10.76
C VAL A 53 -23.05 8.30 -10.09
N CYS A 54 -23.15 9.62 -9.93
CA CYS A 54 -24.35 10.32 -9.52
C CYS A 54 -24.89 11.11 -10.72
N SER A 55 -25.45 10.41 -11.71
CA SER A 55 -26.07 11.05 -12.88
C SER A 55 -27.24 11.93 -12.44
N VAL A 56 -27.52 12.98 -13.22
CA VAL A 56 -28.45 14.09 -12.97
C VAL A 56 -29.94 13.70 -12.79
N GLY A 57 -30.28 12.43 -12.53
CA GLY A 57 -31.66 11.93 -12.62
C GLY A 57 -32.26 11.28 -11.37
N SER A 58 -31.50 10.62 -10.49
CA SER A 58 -32.09 10.08 -9.25
C SER A 58 -31.06 9.93 -8.13
N ARG A 59 -31.32 10.66 -7.05
CA ARG A 59 -30.53 10.68 -5.81
C ARG A 59 -30.42 9.28 -5.17
N GLU A 60 -31.39 8.41 -5.45
CA GLU A 60 -31.42 7.03 -4.96
C GLU A 60 -30.27 6.18 -5.51
N PHE A 61 -29.88 6.36 -6.77
CA PHE A 61 -28.72 5.64 -7.34
C PHE A 61 -27.41 6.09 -6.70
N CYS A 62 -27.28 7.39 -6.42
CA CYS A 62 -26.10 7.94 -5.75
C CYS A 62 -25.98 7.39 -4.32
N ASP A 63 -27.10 7.30 -3.61
CA ASP A 63 -27.15 6.70 -2.26
C ASP A 63 -26.84 5.20 -2.29
N MET A 64 -27.37 4.44 -3.27
CA MET A 64 -27.07 3.02 -3.44
C MET A 64 -25.58 2.77 -3.76
N GLN A 65 -24.99 3.54 -4.68
CA GLN A 65 -23.56 3.43 -5.02
C GLN A 65 -22.68 3.78 -3.82
N THR A 66 -23.08 4.79 -3.04
CA THR A 66 -22.38 5.14 -1.81
C THR A 66 -22.46 4.01 -0.79
N GLN A 67 -23.61 3.34 -0.66
CA GLN A 67 -23.75 2.19 0.24
C GLN A 67 -22.84 1.02 -0.17
N LEU A 68 -22.78 0.67 -1.45
CA LEU A 68 -21.89 -0.38 -1.98
C LEU A 68 -20.42 -0.03 -1.71
N PHE A 69 -20.02 1.22 -1.94
CA PHE A 69 -18.68 1.68 -1.61
C PHE A 69 -18.37 1.56 -0.11
N MET A 70 -19.32 1.95 0.75
CA MET A 70 -19.13 1.85 2.20
C MET A 70 -19.03 0.40 2.68
N GLU A 71 -19.69 -0.55 2.04
CA GLU A 71 -19.54 -1.97 2.34
C GLU A 71 -18.12 -2.48 2.06
N GLU A 72 -17.54 -2.08 0.93
CA GLU A 72 -16.13 -2.39 0.62
C GLU A 72 -15.17 -1.72 1.61
N VAL A 73 -15.40 -0.46 1.98
CA VAL A 73 -14.58 0.25 2.99
C VAL A 73 -14.58 -0.52 4.30
N ARG A 74 -15.75 -0.99 4.77
CA ARG A 74 -15.85 -1.75 6.02
C ARG A 74 -15.00 -3.01 6.05
N GLN A 75 -14.95 -3.73 4.94
CA GLN A 75 -14.12 -4.95 4.83
C GLN A 75 -12.62 -4.64 4.92
N GLN A 76 -12.21 -3.41 4.57
CA GLN A 76 -10.81 -2.98 4.54
C GLN A 76 -10.36 -2.22 5.79
N LEU A 77 -11.28 -1.81 6.69
CA LEU A 77 -10.96 -1.02 7.89
C LEU A 77 -9.94 -1.69 8.82
N LEU A 78 -9.92 -3.03 8.87
CA LEU A 78 -8.99 -3.79 9.71
C LEU A 78 -7.60 -3.94 9.10
N PHE A 79 -7.43 -3.72 7.79
CA PHE A 79 -6.15 -3.96 7.11
C PHE A 79 -5.00 -3.07 7.61
N PRO A 80 -5.20 -1.76 7.89
CA PRO A 80 -4.14 -0.93 8.46
C PRO A 80 -3.63 -1.42 9.83
N GLN A 81 -4.53 -1.95 10.67
CA GLN A 81 -4.18 -2.51 11.97
C GLN A 81 -3.38 -3.81 11.82
N ILE A 82 -3.84 -4.72 10.96
CA ILE A 82 -3.11 -5.97 10.68
C ILE A 82 -1.73 -5.66 10.07
N ARG A 83 -1.66 -4.71 9.14
CA ARG A 83 -0.40 -4.27 8.53
C ARG A 83 0.59 -3.73 9.57
N SER A 84 0.14 -2.89 10.50
CA SER A 84 1.02 -2.29 11.51
C SER A 84 1.61 -3.35 12.44
N TYR A 85 0.86 -4.39 12.78
CA TYR A 85 1.37 -5.54 13.53
C TYR A 85 2.36 -6.36 12.70
N LEU A 86 1.99 -6.75 11.48
CA LEU A 86 2.86 -7.59 10.63
C LEU A 86 4.20 -6.91 10.32
N LYS A 87 4.24 -5.59 10.21
CA LYS A 87 5.48 -4.82 9.98
C LYS A 87 6.48 -4.88 11.15
N LEU A 88 6.04 -5.23 12.35
CA LEU A 88 6.91 -5.29 13.55
C LEU A 88 7.58 -6.65 13.73
N TYR A 89 7.19 -7.66 12.96
CA TYR A 89 7.67 -9.03 13.12
C TYR A 89 8.30 -9.52 11.82
N THR A 90 9.36 -10.30 11.93
CA THR A 90 9.90 -11.09 10.81
C THR A 90 9.20 -12.44 10.68
N THR A 91 8.83 -13.02 11.82
CA THR A 91 8.12 -14.30 11.92
C THR A 91 7.27 -14.30 13.18
N ILE A 92 6.01 -14.71 13.09
CA ILE A 92 5.09 -14.71 14.22
C ILE A 92 4.05 -15.82 14.10
N GLY A 93 3.76 -16.50 15.21
CA GLY A 93 2.70 -17.51 15.28
C GLY A 93 1.32 -16.89 15.13
N LEU A 94 0.44 -17.59 14.41
CA LEU A 94 -0.93 -17.15 14.15
C LEU A 94 -1.74 -17.03 15.45
N ASP A 95 -1.43 -17.89 16.44
CA ASP A 95 -1.95 -17.88 17.81
C ASP A 95 -1.68 -16.55 18.55
N LYS A 96 -0.52 -15.93 18.30
CA LYS A 96 -0.14 -14.67 18.94
C LYS A 96 -0.82 -13.49 18.26
N ILE A 97 -0.89 -13.47 16.94
CA ILE A 97 -1.53 -12.36 16.21
C ILE A 97 -3.04 -12.36 16.40
N SER A 98 -3.67 -13.55 16.42
CA SER A 98 -5.10 -13.68 16.66
C SER A 98 -5.50 -13.09 18.01
N ARG A 99 -4.72 -13.39 19.06
CA ARG A 99 -4.86 -12.80 20.41
C ARG A 99 -4.67 -11.28 20.43
N PHE A 100 -3.78 -10.73 19.60
CA PHE A 100 -3.61 -9.27 19.53
C PHE A 100 -4.76 -8.54 18.84
N ASN A 101 -5.50 -9.22 17.96
CA ASN A 101 -6.64 -8.65 17.25
C ASN A 101 -7.99 -9.05 17.89
N ASP A 102 -7.98 -9.75 19.03
CA ASP A 102 -9.18 -10.29 19.69
C ASP A 102 -10.04 -11.15 18.74
N MET A 103 -9.40 -11.87 17.81
CA MET A 103 -10.06 -12.74 16.82
C MET A 103 -9.63 -14.20 17.04
N ASP A 104 -10.45 -15.13 16.55
CA ASP A 104 -10.07 -16.54 16.49
C ASP A 104 -9.01 -16.80 15.42
N GLU A 105 -8.26 -17.90 15.54
CA GLU A 105 -7.23 -18.29 14.58
C GLU A 105 -7.82 -18.47 13.17
N GLU A 106 -8.97 -19.13 13.06
CA GLU A 106 -9.65 -19.34 11.78
C GLU A 106 -10.12 -18.02 11.13
N GLN A 107 -10.64 -17.10 11.96
CA GLN A 107 -11.10 -15.79 11.49
C GLN A 107 -9.94 -14.92 11.02
N PHE A 108 -8.82 -14.94 11.76
CA PHE A 108 -7.63 -14.21 11.39
C PHE A 108 -7.01 -14.75 10.09
N SER A 109 -6.96 -16.07 9.93
CA SER A 109 -6.51 -16.73 8.70
C SER A 109 -7.37 -16.33 7.49
N ALA A 110 -8.70 -16.34 7.64
CA ALA A 110 -9.62 -15.88 6.59
C ALA A 110 -9.41 -14.39 6.24
N GLN A 111 -9.20 -13.54 7.25
CA GLN A 111 -8.95 -12.11 7.05
C GLN A 111 -7.62 -11.85 6.35
N LEU A 112 -6.59 -12.64 6.65
CA LEU A 112 -5.29 -12.56 6.02
C LEU A 112 -5.39 -12.94 4.53
N VAL A 113 -6.10 -14.03 4.20
CA VAL A 113 -6.38 -14.41 2.81
C VAL A 113 -7.18 -13.32 2.08
N SER A 114 -8.20 -12.75 2.73
CA SER A 114 -8.99 -11.64 2.19
C SER A 114 -8.12 -10.41 1.90
N MET A 115 -7.21 -10.07 2.81
CA MET A 115 -6.24 -8.98 2.63
C MET A 115 -5.32 -9.25 1.45
N LYS A 116 -4.78 -10.48 1.32
CA LYS A 116 -3.95 -10.87 0.17
C LYS A 116 -4.71 -10.72 -1.14
N HIS A 117 -5.95 -11.21 -1.18
CA HIS A 117 -6.78 -11.15 -2.38
C HIS A 117 -7.11 -9.71 -2.79
N LYS A 118 -7.59 -8.88 -1.86
CA LYS A 118 -8.00 -7.49 -2.14
C LYS A 118 -6.83 -6.57 -2.48
N LEU A 119 -5.62 -6.88 -2.01
CA LEU A 119 -4.41 -6.10 -2.28
C LEU A 119 -3.56 -6.67 -3.42
N THR A 120 -3.94 -7.79 -4.03
CA THR A 120 -3.30 -8.28 -5.24
C THR A 120 -3.74 -7.42 -6.42
N GLN A 121 -2.79 -6.72 -7.03
CA GLN A 121 -3.01 -5.91 -8.22
C GLN A 121 -2.25 -6.51 -9.40
N MET A 122 -2.72 -6.27 -10.61
CA MET A 122 -1.95 -6.62 -11.79
C MET A 122 -0.87 -5.56 -12.00
N ASP A 123 0.37 -5.97 -11.85
CA ASP A 123 1.51 -5.14 -12.18
C ASP A 123 1.86 -5.32 -13.67
N TRP A 124 1.93 -4.19 -14.36
CA TRP A 124 2.28 -4.09 -15.78
C TRP A 124 3.69 -3.48 -15.94
N THR A 125 4.49 -3.42 -14.87
CA THR A 125 5.86 -2.93 -14.95
C THR A 125 6.71 -3.82 -15.84
N MET A 126 7.54 -3.18 -16.67
CA MET A 126 8.60 -3.86 -17.43
C MET A 126 9.59 -4.47 -16.45
N SER A 127 9.43 -5.75 -16.14
CA SER A 127 10.43 -6.54 -15.43
C SER A 127 10.98 -7.60 -16.38
N GLY A 128 11.90 -7.19 -17.25
CA GLY A 128 12.57 -8.06 -18.24
C GLY A 128 11.70 -8.46 -19.45
N ASP A 129 12.18 -9.48 -20.18
CA ASP A 129 11.81 -9.99 -21.52
C ASP A 129 10.34 -10.45 -21.71
N SER A 130 9.41 -10.01 -20.85
CA SER A 130 8.00 -10.36 -20.89
C SER A 130 7.17 -9.29 -21.59
N SER A 131 6.25 -9.74 -22.46
CA SER A 131 5.36 -8.92 -23.27
C SER A 131 4.50 -7.97 -22.42
N LEU A 132 4.29 -6.74 -22.88
CA LEU A 132 3.42 -5.72 -22.26
C LEU A 132 1.96 -6.17 -22.07
N LEU A 133 1.56 -7.31 -22.63
CA LEU A 133 0.24 -7.91 -22.48
C LEU A 133 0.13 -8.93 -21.33
N GLU A 134 1.24 -9.34 -20.71
CA GLU A 134 1.23 -10.27 -19.57
C GLU A 134 1.52 -9.53 -18.26
N GLY A 135 0.47 -8.97 -17.65
CA GLY A 135 0.54 -8.42 -16.30
C GLY A 135 0.75 -9.54 -15.27
N LYS A 136 1.73 -9.37 -14.37
CA LYS A 136 1.98 -10.32 -13.28
C LYS A 136 1.22 -9.87 -12.02
N PRO A 137 0.52 -10.76 -11.32
CA PRO A 137 -0.10 -10.39 -10.05
C PRO A 137 1.00 -10.04 -9.04
N ALA A 138 0.98 -8.80 -8.56
CA ALA A 138 1.87 -8.31 -7.51
C ALA A 138 1.05 -7.81 -6.33
N LEU A 139 1.59 -7.99 -5.13
CA LEU A 139 0.94 -7.52 -3.92
C LEU A 139 1.23 -6.02 -3.75
N ALA A 140 0.19 -5.20 -3.63
CA ALA A 140 0.30 -3.75 -3.42
C ALA A 140 0.59 -3.37 -1.94
N LEU A 141 1.32 -4.23 -1.23
CA LEU A 141 1.82 -4.00 0.13
C LEU A 141 3.31 -3.68 0.11
N ASP A 142 3.80 -3.07 1.19
CA ASP A 142 5.22 -2.81 1.40
C ASP A 142 6.03 -4.06 1.76
N PHE A 143 5.36 -5.17 2.07
CA PHE A 143 5.99 -6.46 2.36
C PHE A 143 5.18 -7.60 1.75
N ASN A 144 5.84 -8.72 1.49
CA ASN A 144 5.18 -9.97 1.16
C ASN A 144 5.09 -10.82 2.43
N TYR A 145 4.07 -11.68 2.52
CA TYR A 145 3.99 -12.63 3.62
C TYR A 145 3.43 -13.98 3.15
N PHE A 146 3.82 -15.00 3.89
CA PHE A 146 3.46 -16.40 3.68
C PHE A 146 2.97 -16.99 4.99
N VAL A 147 2.04 -17.93 4.90
CA VAL A 147 1.53 -18.70 6.05
C VAL A 147 2.01 -20.12 5.88
N GLU A 148 2.87 -20.58 6.79
CA GLU A 148 3.38 -21.95 6.84
C GLU A 148 3.16 -22.49 8.25
N ASP A 149 2.53 -23.66 8.38
CA ASP A 149 2.35 -24.38 9.66
C ASP A 149 1.94 -23.49 10.86
N ASN A 150 0.90 -22.67 10.66
CA ASN A 150 0.37 -21.74 11.67
C ASN A 150 1.34 -20.60 12.07
N ILE A 151 2.31 -20.30 11.23
CA ILE A 151 3.28 -19.21 11.38
C ILE A 151 3.18 -18.30 10.16
N VAL A 152 3.11 -16.99 10.41
CA VAL A 152 3.20 -15.97 9.38
C VAL A 152 4.67 -15.53 9.27
N VAL A 153 5.26 -15.76 8.09
CA VAL A 153 6.60 -15.28 7.73
C VAL A 153 6.44 -14.02 6.90
N ILE A 154 7.05 -12.92 7.33
CA ILE A 154 7.07 -11.66 6.60
C ILE A 154 8.39 -11.58 5.83
N ASP A 155 8.29 -11.49 4.51
CA ASP A 155 9.39 -11.20 3.60
C ASP A 155 9.38 -9.69 3.31
N GLU A 156 10.27 -8.97 4.01
CA GLU A 156 10.45 -7.54 3.83
C GLU A 156 10.94 -7.27 2.39
N ALA A 157 10.06 -6.70 1.55
CA ALA A 157 10.40 -6.34 0.18
C ALA A 157 11.53 -5.28 0.11
N ASP A 158 11.86 -4.65 1.24
CA ASP A 158 13.04 -3.78 1.42
C ASP A 158 14.35 -4.47 1.05
N ALA A 159 14.43 -5.80 1.07
CA ALA A 159 15.59 -6.53 0.57
C ALA A 159 15.88 -6.23 -0.92
N ARG A 160 14.86 -5.91 -1.73
CA ARG A 160 15.04 -5.51 -3.14
C ARG A 160 15.53 -4.06 -3.28
N GLU A 161 15.15 -3.16 -2.37
CA GLU A 161 15.63 -1.78 -2.36
C GLU A 161 17.06 -1.66 -1.80
N GLN A 162 17.44 -2.51 -0.83
CA GLN A 162 18.83 -2.62 -0.36
C GLN A 162 19.82 -2.97 -1.49
N GLN A 163 19.43 -3.81 -2.45
CA GLN A 163 20.23 -4.10 -3.64
C GLN A 163 20.45 -2.88 -4.58
N GLY A 164 19.58 -1.87 -4.48
CA GLY A 164 19.71 -0.61 -5.22
C GLY A 164 20.78 0.31 -4.63
N PHE A 165 20.86 0.39 -3.29
CA PHE A 165 21.84 1.22 -2.60
C PHE A 165 23.27 0.75 -2.85
N GLU A 166 23.53 -0.57 -2.80
CA GLU A 166 24.86 -1.10 -3.11
C GLU A 166 25.31 -0.71 -4.52
N LYS A 167 24.45 -0.86 -5.53
CA LYS A 167 24.74 -0.45 -6.91
C LYS A 167 24.94 1.05 -7.04
N TYR A 168 24.13 1.85 -6.34
CA TYR A 168 24.26 3.31 -6.31
C TYR A 168 25.61 3.74 -5.71
N PHE A 169 25.97 3.22 -4.54
CA PHE A 169 27.24 3.53 -3.88
C PHE A 169 28.44 3.06 -4.71
N MET A 170 28.40 1.83 -5.25
CA MET A 170 29.46 1.31 -6.12
C MET A 170 29.62 2.16 -7.39
N SER A 171 28.53 2.58 -8.02
CA SER A 171 28.58 3.47 -9.19
C SER A 171 29.18 4.84 -8.84
N GLN A 172 28.86 5.38 -7.67
CA GLN A 172 29.32 6.70 -7.27
C GLN A 172 30.79 6.69 -6.82
N ILE A 173 31.23 5.64 -6.14
CA ILE A 173 32.65 5.42 -5.81
C ILE A 173 33.47 5.32 -7.10
N ALA A 174 33.03 4.51 -8.07
CA ALA A 174 33.72 4.37 -9.35
C ALA A 174 33.84 5.71 -10.11
N LYS A 175 32.81 6.57 -10.06
CA LYS A 175 32.88 7.93 -10.64
C LYS A 175 33.88 8.81 -9.90
N CYS A 176 33.89 8.79 -8.56
CA CYS A 176 34.84 9.54 -7.77
C CYS A 176 36.30 9.13 -8.04
N GLU A 177 36.57 7.83 -8.16
CA GLU A 177 37.91 7.31 -8.52
C GLU A 177 38.34 7.77 -9.91
N ASN A 178 37.42 7.75 -10.88
CA ASN A 178 37.70 8.16 -12.25
C ASN A 178 38.00 9.67 -12.33
N VAL A 179 37.24 10.50 -11.61
CA VAL A 179 37.52 11.94 -11.47
C VAL A 179 38.87 12.17 -10.77
N ALA A 180 39.18 11.43 -9.71
CA ALA A 180 40.46 11.54 -9.02
C ALA A 180 41.64 11.15 -9.90
N SER A 181 41.49 10.15 -10.78
CA SER A 181 42.49 9.78 -11.78
C SER A 181 42.68 10.87 -12.82
N GLN A 182 41.59 11.44 -13.36
CA GLN A 182 41.67 12.54 -14.32
C GLN A 182 42.31 13.80 -13.74
N VAL A 183 42.02 14.14 -12.48
CA VAL A 183 42.65 15.26 -11.80
C VAL A 183 44.15 15.01 -11.60
N LYS A 184 44.57 13.78 -11.31
CA LYS A 184 45.99 13.42 -11.23
C LYS A 184 46.71 13.50 -12.58
N GLU A 185 46.06 13.12 -13.68
CA GLU A 185 46.62 13.26 -15.03
C GLU A 185 46.76 14.72 -15.47
N VAL A 186 45.83 15.60 -15.07
CA VAL A 186 45.88 17.03 -15.41
C VAL A 186 46.83 17.82 -14.50
N ALA A 187 47.10 17.32 -13.29
CA ALA A 187 48.03 17.93 -12.34
C ALA A 187 49.51 17.52 -12.57
N MET A 188 49.78 16.64 -13.54
CA MET A 188 51.13 16.21 -13.96
C MET A 188 51.51 16.85 -15.29
#